data_AF-A0A530ZWW8-F1
#
_entry.id   AF-A0A530ZWW8-F1
#
_cell.length_a   1.000
_cell.length_b   1.000
_cell.length_c   1.000
_cell.angle_alpha   90.00
_cell.angle_beta   90.00
_cell.angle_gamma   90.00
#
_symmetry.space_group_name_H-M   'P 1'
#
loop_
_entity.id
_entity.type
_entity.pdbx_description
1 polymer ?
#
loop_
_entity_poly.entity_id
_entity_poly.type
_entity_poly.pdbx_seq_one_letter_code
_entity_poly.pdbx_strand_id
1 'polypeptide(L)'
;MAPVGSQLSTAQVEGTSSSSNEDISPTQLRMNSLVQQLTDCEAAARKTDVPEEGVELISRVVDAASAILEYRASLPAAEAQTIMPDDKVRRCCQIVCDAANEVDKLGLSTITKLDKKTKKAAGMVDKLYSYSQADRQELLILNVENHHTAAIKWWEKKAWRSERQRSACAATASLSSGTPVMREAERCA
;
A
#
# COMPACT_ATOMS: atom_id res chain seq x y z
N MET A 1 69.55 -41.66 -24.89
CA MET A 1 68.22 -41.60 -24.24
C MET A 1 67.41 -40.51 -24.91
N ALA A 2 66.20 -40.90 -25.30
CA ALA A 2 64.99 -40.20 -25.78
C ALA A 2 64.94 -38.66 -26.08
N PRO A 3 64.06 -38.26 -27.04
CA PRO A 3 63.88 -36.89 -27.53
C PRO A 3 62.79 -36.12 -26.77
N VAL A 4 62.71 -34.81 -26.94
CA VAL A 4 61.50 -34.04 -26.61
C VAL A 4 61.17 -33.12 -27.79
N GLY A 5 60.10 -33.47 -28.49
CA GLY A 5 59.49 -32.67 -29.54
C GLY A 5 58.36 -31.77 -29.02
N SER A 6 57.89 -30.90 -29.94
CA SER A 6 56.49 -30.48 -30.18
C SER A 6 55.68 -29.93 -28.99
N GLN A 7 54.87 -28.88 -29.09
CA GLN A 7 54.06 -28.46 -30.22
C GLN A 7 53.41 -27.10 -29.89
N LEU A 8 53.18 -26.29 -30.92
CA LEU A 8 52.21 -25.21 -30.92
C LEU A 8 50.80 -25.80 -30.71
N SER A 9 49.98 -25.21 -29.84
CA SER A 9 48.55 -25.47 -29.81
C SER A 9 47.79 -24.16 -29.59
N THR A 10 47.11 -23.74 -30.66
CA THR A 10 46.12 -22.66 -30.69
C THR A 10 44.77 -23.28 -31.04
N ALA A 11 43.70 -22.67 -30.50
CA ALA A 11 42.28 -22.99 -30.63
C ALA A 11 41.80 -24.06 -29.63
N GLN A 12 40.76 -23.83 -28.82
CA GLN A 12 39.43 -23.38 -29.25
C GLN A 12 38.69 -22.63 -28.14
N VAL A 13 38.01 -21.56 -28.53
CA VAL A 13 36.91 -20.91 -27.82
C VAL A 13 35.72 -21.87 -27.81
N GLU A 14 35.03 -21.93 -26.67
CA GLU A 14 33.57 -22.14 -26.48
C GLU A 14 33.28 -23.09 -25.32
N GLY A 15 33.08 -22.48 -24.15
CA GLY A 15 32.33 -23.03 -23.04
C GLY A 15 31.40 -21.93 -22.60
N THR A 16 30.31 -21.77 -23.35
CA THR A 16 29.20 -20.86 -23.10
C THR A 16 28.86 -20.84 -21.62
N SER A 17 29.11 -19.68 -20.99
CA SER A 17 28.38 -19.28 -19.79
C SER A 17 26.90 -19.38 -20.16
N SER A 18 26.24 -20.44 -19.71
CA SER A 18 24.80 -20.56 -19.75
C SER A 18 24.26 -19.47 -18.82
N SER A 19 24.12 -18.27 -19.37
CA SER A 19 23.25 -17.24 -18.82
C SER A 19 21.86 -17.83 -18.93
N SER A 20 21.38 -18.43 -17.86
CA SER A 20 19.99 -18.79 -17.71
C SER A 20 19.19 -17.50 -17.84
N ASN A 21 18.74 -17.19 -19.05
CA ASN A 21 17.58 -16.34 -19.25
C ASN A 21 16.40 -17.14 -18.69
N GLU A 22 16.25 -17.14 -17.37
CA GLU A 22 14.99 -17.49 -16.74
C GLU A 22 13.98 -16.46 -17.25
N ASP A 23 13.20 -16.86 -18.24
CA ASP A 23 12.10 -16.05 -18.75
C ASP A 23 11.18 -15.74 -17.56
N ILE A 24 11.22 -14.48 -17.12
CA ILE A 24 10.43 -14.02 -15.99
C ILE A 24 8.96 -14.16 -16.37
N SER A 25 8.21 -14.94 -15.60
CA SER A 25 6.79 -15.16 -15.87
C SER A 25 6.01 -13.83 -15.87
N PRO A 26 4.91 -13.72 -16.65
CA PRO A 26 4.06 -12.53 -16.62
C PRO A 26 3.57 -12.17 -15.21
N THR A 27 3.32 -13.19 -14.39
CA THR A 27 2.91 -13.03 -12.99
C THR A 27 4.02 -12.39 -12.15
N GLN A 28 5.27 -12.86 -12.30
CA GLN A 28 6.41 -12.31 -11.60
C GLN A 28 6.71 -10.88 -12.07
N LEU A 29 6.60 -10.58 -13.36
CA LEU A 29 6.73 -9.21 -13.89
C LEU A 29 5.69 -8.27 -13.28
N ARG A 30 4.44 -8.70 -13.18
CA ARG A 30 3.37 -7.91 -12.56
C ARG A 30 3.64 -7.68 -11.08
N MET A 31 4.06 -8.69 -10.33
CA MET A 31 4.43 -8.52 -8.92
C MET A 31 5.59 -7.53 -8.76
N ASN A 32 6.65 -7.66 -9.58
CA ASN A 32 7.80 -6.75 -9.55
C ASN A 32 7.37 -5.31 -9.82
N SER A 33 6.45 -5.08 -10.76
CA SER A 33 5.89 -3.75 -11.02
C SER A 33 5.16 -3.17 -9.81
N LEU A 34 4.37 -3.97 -9.08
CA LEU A 34 3.67 -3.51 -7.88
C LEU A 34 4.64 -3.18 -6.74
N VAL A 35 5.69 -4.00 -6.55
CA VAL A 35 6.76 -3.74 -5.58
C VAL A 35 7.50 -2.44 -5.90
N GLN A 36 7.76 -2.18 -7.19
CA GLN A 36 8.36 -0.92 -7.61
C GLN A 36 7.44 0.27 -7.31
N GLN A 37 6.15 0.17 -7.63
CA GLN A 37 5.17 1.22 -7.32
C GLN A 37 5.09 1.52 -5.83
N LEU A 38 5.14 0.51 -4.96
CA LEU A 38 5.20 0.70 -3.52
C LEU A 38 6.47 1.47 -3.12
N THR A 39 7.62 1.07 -3.66
CA THR A 39 8.91 1.72 -3.40
C THR A 39 8.88 3.20 -3.80
N ASP A 40 8.30 3.51 -4.96
CA ASP A 40 8.16 4.87 -5.44
C ASP A 40 7.21 5.70 -4.56
N CYS A 41 6.10 5.10 -4.11
CA CYS A 41 5.16 5.76 -3.20
C CYS A 41 5.80 6.05 -1.83
N GLU A 42 6.54 5.10 -1.25
CA GLU A 42 7.26 5.33 0.00
C GLU A 42 8.35 6.40 -0.16
N ALA A 43 9.06 6.41 -1.29
CA ALA A 43 10.07 7.42 -1.57
C ALA A 43 9.45 8.81 -1.73
N ALA A 44 8.26 8.92 -2.33
CA ALA A 44 7.52 10.17 -2.43
C ALA A 44 7.02 10.65 -1.05
N ALA A 45 6.43 9.75 -0.25
CA ALA A 45 5.96 10.07 1.09
C ALA A 45 7.09 10.56 2.01
N ARG A 46 8.28 9.96 1.93
CA ARG A 46 9.46 10.39 2.72
C ARG A 46 10.02 11.77 2.33
N LYS A 47 9.70 12.28 1.14
CA LYS A 47 10.26 13.54 0.62
C LYS A 47 9.43 14.77 0.93
N THR A 48 8.19 14.61 1.40
CA THR A 48 7.32 15.75 1.69
C THR A 48 7.43 16.16 3.15
N ASP A 49 7.63 17.45 3.39
CA ASP A 49 7.49 18.07 4.71
C ASP A 49 6.11 18.75 4.86
N VAL A 50 5.26 18.68 3.83
CA VAL A 50 3.95 19.34 3.79
C VAL A 50 2.89 18.40 4.35
N PRO A 51 2.25 18.71 5.50
CA PRO A 51 1.34 17.76 6.16
C PRO A 51 0.12 17.36 5.31
N GLU A 52 -0.44 18.29 4.53
CA GLU A 52 -1.61 18.00 3.67
C GLU A 52 -1.24 17.10 2.49
N GLU A 53 -0.10 17.33 1.85
CA GLU A 53 0.41 16.45 0.79
C GLU A 53 0.85 15.10 1.35
N GLY A 54 1.42 15.08 2.56
CA GLY A 54 1.80 13.88 3.29
C GLY A 54 0.63 12.91 3.48
N VAL A 55 -0.56 13.42 3.80
CA VAL A 55 -1.77 12.58 3.94
C VAL A 55 -2.09 11.82 2.65
N GLU A 56 -2.05 12.49 1.50
CA GLU A 56 -2.36 11.85 0.21
C GLU A 56 -1.22 10.92 -0.23
N LEU A 57 0.04 11.32 -0.03
CA LEU A 57 1.21 10.51 -0.39
C LEU A 57 1.30 9.23 0.45
N ILE A 58 1.04 9.30 1.76
CA ILE A 58 1.00 8.11 2.62
C ILE A 58 -0.25 7.26 2.30
N SER A 59 -1.38 7.87 1.92
CA SER A 59 -2.55 7.10 1.44
C SER A 59 -2.21 6.28 0.19
N ARG A 60 -1.36 6.80 -0.71
CA ARG A 60 -0.85 6.02 -1.86
C ARG A 60 0.06 4.85 -1.45
N VAL A 61 0.76 4.94 -0.33
CA VAL A 61 1.52 3.80 0.22
C VAL A 61 0.55 2.70 0.65
N VAL A 62 -0.56 3.06 1.31
CA VAL A 62 -1.64 2.12 1.66
C VAL A 62 -2.20 1.45 0.41
N ASP A 63 -2.49 2.21 -0.65
CA ASP A 63 -2.95 1.68 -1.94
C ASP A 63 -1.96 0.67 -2.54
N ALA A 64 -0.70 1.07 -2.68
CA ALA A 64 0.31 0.27 -3.35
C ALA A 64 0.62 -1.03 -2.58
N ALA A 65 0.73 -0.97 -1.26
CA ALA A 65 0.94 -2.15 -0.43
C ALA A 65 -0.29 -3.07 -0.44
N SER A 66 -1.50 -2.51 -0.44
CA SER A 66 -2.74 -3.30 -0.54
C SER A 66 -2.84 -4.00 -1.89
N ALA A 67 -2.47 -3.33 -2.99
CA ALA A 67 -2.50 -3.90 -4.33
C ALA A 67 -1.57 -5.12 -4.46
N ILE A 68 -0.44 -5.14 -3.76
CA ILE A 68 0.45 -6.30 -3.67
C ILE A 68 -0.27 -7.48 -2.97
N LEU A 69 -0.92 -7.22 -1.83
CA LEU A 69 -1.64 -8.23 -1.07
C LEU A 69 -2.84 -8.79 -1.86
N GLU A 70 -3.61 -7.91 -2.49
CA GLU A 70 -4.74 -8.27 -3.35
C GLU A 70 -4.28 -9.08 -4.57
N TYR A 71 -3.18 -8.67 -5.21
CA TYR A 71 -2.64 -9.41 -6.34
C TYR A 71 -2.12 -10.78 -5.94
N ARG A 72 -1.43 -10.90 -4.80
CA ARG A 72 -1.02 -12.22 -4.30
C ARG A 72 -2.22 -13.11 -4.00
N ALA A 73 -3.27 -12.56 -3.39
CA ALA A 73 -4.47 -13.30 -3.02
C ALA A 73 -5.27 -13.80 -4.23
N SER A 74 -5.10 -13.21 -5.42
CA SER A 74 -5.77 -13.66 -6.64
C SER A 74 -5.06 -14.81 -7.35
N LEU A 75 -3.85 -15.17 -6.91
CA LEU A 75 -3.04 -16.23 -7.52
C LEU A 75 -3.34 -17.61 -6.89
N PRO A 76 -3.14 -18.71 -7.64
CA PRO A 76 -3.09 -20.06 -7.06
C PRO A 76 -2.05 -20.15 -5.95
N ALA A 77 -2.36 -20.87 -4.86
CA ALA A 77 -1.54 -20.88 -3.65
C ALA A 77 -0.05 -21.21 -3.88
N ALA A 78 0.25 -22.19 -4.74
CA ALA A 78 1.63 -22.58 -5.06
C ALA A 78 2.39 -21.46 -5.80
N GLU A 79 1.72 -20.76 -6.71
CA GLU A 79 2.29 -19.65 -7.46
C GLU A 79 2.45 -18.41 -6.57
N ALA A 80 1.43 -18.11 -5.75
CA ALA A 80 1.46 -17.01 -4.77
C ALA A 80 2.66 -17.11 -3.81
N GLN A 81 2.95 -18.33 -3.33
CA GLN A 81 4.06 -18.58 -2.40
C GLN A 81 5.43 -18.47 -3.07
N THR A 82 5.53 -18.88 -4.34
CA THR A 82 6.77 -18.78 -5.13
C THR A 82 7.10 -17.32 -5.44
N ILE A 83 6.11 -16.55 -5.87
CA ILE A 83 6.28 -15.15 -6.30
C ILE A 83 6.46 -14.22 -5.10
N MET A 84 5.72 -14.48 -4.01
CA MET A 84 5.77 -13.67 -2.81
C MET A 84 5.69 -14.52 -1.54
N PRO A 85 6.86 -14.82 -0.94
CA PRO A 85 6.96 -15.54 0.32
C PRO A 85 6.23 -14.86 1.48
N ASP A 86 5.77 -15.65 2.44
CA ASP A 86 4.89 -15.22 3.54
C ASP A 86 5.49 -14.08 4.41
N ASP A 87 6.82 -14.02 4.57
CA ASP A 87 7.50 -12.93 5.27
C ASP A 87 7.32 -11.59 4.57
N LYS A 88 7.36 -11.57 3.23
CA LYS A 88 7.09 -10.37 2.44
C LYS A 88 5.62 -9.95 2.56
N VAL A 89 4.70 -10.91 2.62
CA VAL A 89 3.26 -10.62 2.83
C VAL A 89 3.04 -9.97 4.19
N ARG A 90 3.64 -10.52 5.25
CA ARG A 90 3.60 -9.90 6.59
C ARG A 90 4.18 -8.50 6.57
N ARG A 91 5.29 -8.28 5.85
CA ARG A 91 5.88 -6.95 5.70
C ARG A 91 4.93 -5.97 5.02
N CYS A 92 4.27 -6.37 3.93
CA CYS A 92 3.29 -5.51 3.25
C CYS A 92 2.08 -5.20 4.14
N CYS A 93 1.60 -6.17 4.93
CA CYS A 93 0.56 -5.90 5.92
C CYS A 93 1.00 -4.86 6.96
N GLN A 94 2.23 -4.99 7.47
CA GLN A 94 2.77 -4.01 8.42
C GLN A 94 2.84 -2.61 7.80
N ILE A 95 3.28 -2.50 6.55
CA ILE A 95 3.33 -1.22 5.81
C ILE A 95 1.94 -0.60 5.68
N VAL A 96 0.91 -1.39 5.32
CA VAL A 96 -0.48 -0.90 5.27
C VAL A 96 -0.92 -0.38 6.64
N CYS A 97 -0.68 -1.15 7.70
CA CYS A 97 -1.07 -0.78 9.05
C CYS A 97 -0.37 0.50 9.54
N ASP A 98 0.94 0.60 9.36
CA ASP A 98 1.74 1.74 9.79
C ASP A 98 1.35 3.01 9.02
N ALA A 99 1.26 2.93 7.69
CA ALA A 99 0.90 4.06 6.85
C ALA A 99 -0.52 4.57 7.17
N ALA A 100 -1.49 3.68 7.33
CA ALA A 100 -2.86 4.09 7.68
C ALA A 100 -2.93 4.74 9.06
N ASN A 101 -2.20 4.22 10.05
CA ASN A 101 -2.11 4.82 11.38
C ASN A 101 -1.41 6.18 11.35
N GLU A 102 -0.39 6.35 10.52
CA GLU A 102 0.31 7.62 10.34
C GLU A 102 -0.60 8.69 9.73
N VAL A 103 -1.38 8.34 8.69
CA VAL A 103 -2.37 9.26 8.11
C VAL A 103 -3.40 9.68 9.15
N ASP A 104 -3.88 8.75 9.98
CA ASP A 104 -4.85 9.06 11.02
C ASP A 104 -4.27 10.01 12.08
N LYS A 105 -2.98 9.87 12.43
CA LYS A 105 -2.27 10.79 13.32
C LYS A 105 -2.13 12.18 12.70
N LEU A 106 -1.64 12.27 11.46
CA LEU A 106 -1.48 13.54 10.75
C LEU A 106 -2.83 14.24 10.52
N GLY A 107 -3.85 13.44 10.21
CA GLY A 107 -5.21 13.89 9.95
C GLY A 107 -5.97 14.36 11.19
N LEU A 108 -5.51 14.08 12.42
CA LEU A 108 -6.24 14.41 13.64
C LEU A 108 -6.57 15.91 13.76
N SER A 109 -5.62 16.77 13.41
CA SER A 109 -5.82 18.21 13.43
C SER A 109 -6.86 18.66 12.39
N THR A 110 -6.86 18.02 11.21
CA THR A 110 -7.82 18.24 10.13
C THR A 110 -9.22 17.82 10.55
N ILE A 111 -9.39 16.64 11.16
CA ILE A 111 -10.68 16.18 11.70
C ILE A 111 -11.22 17.17 12.71
N THR A 112 -10.38 17.59 13.67
CA THR A 112 -10.80 18.49 14.75
C THR A 112 -11.29 19.82 14.18
N LYS A 113 -10.60 20.35 13.15
CA LYS A 113 -11.02 21.56 12.44
C LYS A 113 -12.31 21.35 11.64
N LEU A 114 -12.45 20.22 10.95
CA LEU A 114 -13.65 19.87 10.19
C LEU A 114 -14.86 19.74 11.12
N ASP A 115 -14.75 18.98 12.20
CA ASP A 115 -15.82 18.80 13.18
C ASP A 115 -16.29 20.14 13.77
N LYS A 116 -15.35 21.01 14.15
CA LYS A 116 -15.68 22.36 14.62
C LYS A 116 -16.41 23.19 13.57
N LYS A 117 -15.98 23.13 12.31
CA LYS A 117 -16.63 23.85 11.19
C LYS A 117 -18.04 23.29 10.92
N THR A 118 -18.20 21.97 10.88
CA THR A 118 -19.48 21.30 10.68
C THR A 118 -20.47 21.62 11.80
N LYS A 119 -20.04 21.57 13.08
CA LYS A 119 -20.88 21.97 14.23
C LYS A 119 -21.29 23.43 14.16
N LYS A 120 -20.36 24.32 13.81
CA LYS A 120 -20.66 25.75 13.64
C LYS A 120 -21.66 25.97 12.51
N ALA A 121 -21.49 25.28 11.39
CA ALA A 121 -22.38 25.36 10.24
C ALA A 121 -23.79 24.86 10.58
N ALA A 122 -23.90 23.71 11.25
CA ALA A 122 -25.17 23.16 11.72
C ALA A 122 -25.92 24.16 12.62
N GLY A 123 -25.24 24.78 13.60
CA GLY A 123 -25.85 25.80 14.46
C GLY A 123 -26.22 27.11 13.74
N MET A 124 -25.79 27.30 12.50
CA MET A 124 -26.26 28.42 11.65
C MET A 124 -27.54 28.06 10.90
N VAL A 125 -27.80 26.77 10.59
CA VAL A 125 -29.06 26.32 9.99
C VAL A 125 -30.25 26.67 10.87
N ASP A 126 -30.11 26.55 12.20
CA ASP A 126 -31.14 26.98 13.16
C ASP A 126 -31.50 28.47 13.04
N LYS A 127 -30.59 29.28 12.48
CA LYS A 127 -30.75 30.72 12.24
C LYS A 127 -31.15 31.03 10.80
N LEU A 128 -31.30 30.03 9.93
CA LEU A 128 -31.58 30.23 8.50
C LEU A 128 -32.85 31.09 8.30
N TYR A 129 -33.92 30.77 9.01
CA TYR A 129 -35.19 31.50 8.96
C TYR A 129 -35.18 32.86 9.68
N SER A 130 -34.12 33.18 10.41
CA SER A 130 -33.94 34.50 11.03
C SER A 130 -33.34 35.55 10.09
N TYR A 131 -32.80 35.12 8.94
CA TYR A 131 -32.31 36.04 7.91
C TYR A 131 -33.46 36.47 7.01
N SER A 132 -33.67 37.78 6.88
CA SER A 132 -34.73 38.37 6.03
C SER A 132 -34.35 38.45 4.54
N GLN A 133 -33.07 38.23 4.20
CA GLN A 133 -32.55 38.37 2.84
C GLN A 133 -32.23 37.01 2.24
N ALA A 134 -32.83 36.69 1.09
CA ALA A 134 -32.67 35.42 0.38
C ALA A 134 -31.19 35.12 0.03
N ASP A 135 -30.43 36.11 -0.45
CA ASP A 135 -29.00 35.93 -0.79
C ASP A 135 -28.16 35.47 0.42
N ARG A 136 -28.52 35.92 1.64
CA ARG A 136 -27.83 35.51 2.87
C ARG A 136 -28.19 34.09 3.27
N GLN A 137 -29.42 33.65 2.99
CA GLN A 137 -29.86 32.28 3.21
C GLN A 137 -29.14 31.33 2.24
N GLU A 138 -29.03 31.70 0.97
CA GLU A 138 -28.34 30.91 -0.06
C GLU A 138 -26.84 30.73 0.27
N LEU A 139 -26.14 31.82 0.61
CA LEU A 139 -24.73 31.75 1.03
C LEU A 139 -24.55 30.87 2.27
N LEU A 140 -25.52 30.88 3.19
CA LEU A 140 -25.47 30.05 4.38
C LEU A 140 -25.63 28.57 4.05
N ILE A 141 -26.60 28.23 3.21
CA ILE A 141 -26.83 26.87 2.72
C ILE A 141 -25.56 26.35 2.04
N LEU A 142 -24.99 27.12 1.12
CA LEU A 142 -23.76 26.75 0.41
C LEU A 142 -22.58 26.53 1.37
N ASN A 143 -22.44 27.38 2.39
CA ASN A 143 -21.39 27.22 3.41
C ASN A 143 -21.57 25.94 4.24
N VAL A 144 -22.81 25.61 4.60
CA VAL A 144 -23.15 24.35 5.30
C VAL A 144 -22.84 23.15 4.43
N GLU A 145 -23.32 23.14 3.19
CA GLU A 145 -23.06 22.08 2.20
C GLU A 145 -21.56 21.83 2.00
N ASN A 146 -20.77 22.90 1.86
CA ASN A 146 -19.31 22.81 1.69
C ASN A 146 -18.63 22.15 2.89
N HIS A 147 -19.02 22.52 4.12
CA HIS A 147 -18.45 21.94 5.33
C HIS A 147 -18.84 20.47 5.53
N HIS A 148 -20.10 20.11 5.27
CA HIS A 148 -20.53 18.71 5.32
C HIS A 148 -19.86 17.87 4.25
N THR A 149 -19.76 18.37 3.02
CA THR A 149 -19.08 17.67 1.91
C THR A 149 -17.61 17.40 2.25
N ALA A 150 -16.91 18.38 2.81
CA ALA A 150 -15.52 18.20 3.22
C ALA A 150 -15.38 17.14 4.33
N ALA A 151 -16.30 17.14 5.30
CA ALA A 151 -16.32 16.14 6.37
C ALA A 151 -16.60 14.73 5.82
N ILE A 152 -17.60 14.56 4.95
CA ILE A 152 -17.94 13.28 4.32
C ILE A 152 -16.74 12.73 3.55
N LYS A 153 -16.12 13.52 2.66
CA LYS A 153 -14.95 13.10 1.89
C LYS A 153 -13.80 12.64 2.79
N TRP A 154 -13.59 13.32 3.91
CA TRP A 154 -12.54 12.92 4.85
C TRP A 154 -12.86 11.57 5.52
N TRP A 155 -14.09 11.38 6.00
CA TRP A 155 -14.52 10.13 6.62
C TRP A 155 -14.55 8.95 5.65
N GLU A 156 -14.94 9.17 4.39
CA GLU A 156 -14.87 8.16 3.32
C GLU A 156 -13.45 7.65 3.14
N LYS A 157 -12.45 8.56 3.05
CA LYS A 157 -11.04 8.17 2.94
C LYS A 157 -10.57 7.39 4.19
N LYS A 158 -11.00 7.79 5.39
CA LYS A 158 -10.66 7.07 6.62
C LYS A 158 -11.28 5.67 6.65
N ALA A 159 -12.56 5.55 6.33
CA ALA A 159 -13.24 4.27 6.26
C ALA A 159 -12.53 3.36 5.26
N TRP A 160 -12.22 3.86 4.07
CA TRP A 160 -11.46 3.12 3.07
C TRP A 160 -10.10 2.63 3.58
N ARG A 161 -9.30 3.46 4.28
CA ARG A 161 -8.02 3.03 4.88
C ARG A 161 -8.23 1.93 5.92
N SER A 162 -9.29 2.03 6.71
CA SER A 162 -9.64 1.01 7.73
C SER A 162 -10.04 -0.31 7.07
N GLU A 163 -10.74 -0.26 5.94
CA GLU A 163 -11.05 -1.44 5.13
C GLU A 163 -9.76 -2.11 4.62
N ARG A 164 -8.79 -1.32 4.14
CA ARG A 164 -7.49 -1.82 3.68
C ARG A 164 -6.66 -2.45 4.79
N GLN A 165 -6.64 -1.85 5.98
CA GLN A 165 -6.01 -2.47 7.15
C GLN A 165 -6.65 -3.83 7.49
N ARG A 166 -7.98 -3.91 7.54
CA ARG A 166 -8.68 -5.17 7.82
C ARG A 166 -8.39 -6.23 6.76
N SER A 167 -8.40 -5.84 5.48
CA SER A 167 -8.04 -6.74 4.37
C SER A 167 -6.60 -7.25 4.49
N ALA A 168 -5.65 -6.37 4.81
CA ALA A 168 -4.25 -6.74 5.00
C ALA A 168 -4.06 -7.71 6.18
N CYS A 169 -4.73 -7.45 7.30
CA CYS A 169 -4.75 -8.37 8.44
C CYS A 169 -5.35 -9.73 8.06
N ALA A 170 -6.46 -9.74 7.31
CA ALA A 170 -7.06 -10.98 6.82
C ALA A 170 -6.11 -11.77 5.91
N ALA A 171 -5.38 -11.09 5.01
CA ALA A 171 -4.40 -11.72 4.12
C ALA A 171 -3.21 -12.38 4.85
N THR A 172 -2.94 -11.97 6.10
CA THR A 172 -1.85 -12.52 6.91
C THR A 172 -2.31 -13.49 8.01
N ALA A 173 -3.61 -13.51 8.34
CA ALA A 173 -4.15 -14.30 9.43
C ALA A 173 -3.95 -15.82 9.26
N SER A 174 -3.94 -16.32 8.03
CA SER A 174 -3.74 -17.74 7.72
C SER A 174 -2.28 -18.12 7.46
N LEU A 175 -1.35 -17.17 7.50
CA LEU A 175 0.07 -17.46 7.30
C LEU A 175 0.61 -18.09 8.57
N SER A 176 1.16 -19.31 8.45
CA SER A 176 1.75 -19.98 9.61
C SER A 176 2.81 -19.08 10.25
N SER A 177 2.69 -18.87 11.56
CA SER A 177 3.71 -18.21 12.39
C SER A 177 4.88 -19.15 12.69
N GLY A 178 4.76 -20.42 12.32
CA GLY A 178 5.69 -21.48 12.65
C GLY A 178 6.99 -21.43 11.84
N THR A 179 8.10 -21.53 12.56
CA THR A 179 9.38 -21.96 11.98
C THR A 179 9.20 -23.30 11.24
N PRO A 180 10.09 -23.66 10.30
CA PRO A 180 10.01 -24.96 9.60
C PRO A 180 9.81 -26.15 10.54
N VAL A 181 10.38 -26.08 11.75
CA VAL A 181 10.24 -27.07 12.83
C VAL A 181 8.79 -27.18 13.34
N MET A 182 8.11 -26.05 13.56
CA MET A 182 6.70 -26.05 13.98
C MET A 182 5.77 -26.58 12.88
N ARG A 183 6.09 -26.30 11.61
CA ARG A 183 5.35 -26.84 10.47
C ARG A 183 5.51 -28.35 10.29
N GLU A 184 6.67 -28.91 10.65
CA GLU A 184 6.87 -30.36 10.62
C GLU A 184 6.11 -31.04 11.77
N ALA A 185 6.08 -30.42 12.95
CA ALA A 185 5.32 -30.91 14.09
C ALA A 185 3.79 -30.93 13.84
N GLU A 186 3.25 -29.95 13.12
CA GLU A 186 1.82 -29.89 12.75
C GLU A 186 1.44 -30.89 11.65
N ARG A 187 2.37 -31.31 10.77
CA ARG A 187 2.10 -32.33 9.74
C ARG A 187 2.22 -33.77 10.25
N CYS A 188 2.95 -33.96 11.34
CA CYS A 188 3.15 -35.27 11.97
C CYS A 188 2.17 -35.54 13.13
N ALA A 189 1.20 -34.64 13.37
CA ALA A 189 0.07 -34.82 14.26
C ALA A 189 -1.18 -35.23 13.48
#